data_AF-A0A952VLF0-F1
#
_entry.id   AF-A0A952VLF0-F1
#
_cell.length_a   1.000
_cell.length_b   1.000
_cell.length_c   1.000
_cell.angle_alpha   90.00
_cell.angle_beta   90.00
_cell.angle_gamma   90.00
#
_symmetry.space_group_name_H-M   'P 1'
#
loop_
_entity.id
_entity.type
_entity.pdbx_description
1 polymer ?
#
loop_
_entity_poly.entity_id
_entity_poly.type
_entity_poly.pdbx_seq_one_letter_code
_entity_poly.pdbx_strand_id
1 'polypeptide(L)' 'MNQQVSNSWYCPFYKRDIAEGKCLDINYERLGFMDAGCIREVARLTGKTKEEIDETCKACPNFPFGEGLPQGHPR' A
#
# COMPACT_ATOMS: atom_id res chain seq x y z
N MET A 1 6.39 29.80 7.45
CA MET A 1 5.73 28.50 7.71
C MET A 1 5.80 27.70 6.43
N ASN A 2 6.72 26.74 6.31
CA ASN A 2 6.79 25.88 5.12
C ASN A 2 5.62 24.89 5.17
N GLN A 3 4.58 25.13 4.37
CA GLN A 3 3.57 24.11 4.14
C GLN A 3 4.22 22.99 3.33
N GLN A 4 4.50 21.88 4.00
CA GLN A 4 4.91 20.65 3.35
C GLN A 4 3.69 20.15 2.57
N VAL A 5 3.70 20.32 1.24
CA VAL A 5 2.65 19.79 0.35
C VAL A 5 2.70 18.28 0.51
N SER A 6 1.74 17.74 1.26
CA SER A 6 1.63 16.31 1.48
C SER A 6 1.03 15.71 0.22
N ASN A 7 1.85 15.04 -0.58
CA ASN A 7 1.34 14.30 -1.73
C ASN A 7 0.27 13.29 -1.27
N SER A 8 -0.78 13.16 -2.07
CA SER A 8 -1.88 12.24 -1.81
C SER A 8 -2.19 11.41 -3.05
N TRP A 9 -2.52 10.14 -2.85
CA TRP A 9 -2.88 9.21 -3.91
C TRP A 9 -4.22 8.57 -3.62
N TYR A 10 -5.04 8.42 -4.67
CA TYR A 10 -6.28 7.68 -4.57
C TYR A 10 -5.98 6.20 -4.27
N CYS A 11 -6.56 5.69 -3.19
CA CYS A 11 -6.45 4.28 -2.84
C CYS A 11 -7.79 3.55 -3.06
N PRO A 12 -7.82 2.45 -3.84
CA PRO A 12 -9.06 1.72 -4.12
C PRO A 12 -9.67 1.04 -2.89
N PHE A 13 -8.89 0.72 -1.85
CA PHE A 13 -9.42 0.15 -0.61
C PHE A 13 -10.14 1.18 0.25
N TYR A 14 -9.57 2.38 0.37
CA TYR A 14 -10.15 3.46 1.17
C TYR A 14 -11.19 4.27 0.39
N LYS A 15 -11.27 4.09 -0.94
CA LYS A 15 -12.16 4.83 -1.86
C LYS A 15 -12.05 6.35 -1.71
N ARG A 16 -10.84 6.82 -1.43
CA ARG A 16 -10.49 8.23 -1.22
C ARG A 16 -8.99 8.42 -1.40
N ASP A 17 -8.58 9.68 -1.46
CA ASP A 17 -7.17 10.04 -1.38
C ASP A 17 -6.63 9.76 0.03
N ILE A 18 -5.48 9.10 0.07
CA ILE A 18 -4.70 8.88 1.29
C ILE A 18 -3.34 9.57 1.13
N ALA A 19 -2.72 9.93 2.25
CA ALA A 19 -1.36 10.44 2.24
C ALA A 19 -0.42 9.41 1.58
N GLU A 20 0.52 9.88 0.77
CA GLU A 20 1.56 9.05 0.14
C GLU A 20 2.22 8.11 1.15
N GLY A 21 2.59 8.61 2.32
CA GLY A 21 3.17 7.81 3.41
C GLY A 21 2.32 6.58 3.79
N LYS A 22 0.99 6.74 3.88
CA LYS A 22 0.10 5.61 4.18
C LYS A 22 0.08 4.57 3.05
N CYS A 23 0.20 5.01 1.79
CA CYS A 23 0.31 4.08 0.66
C CYS A 23 1.64 3.31 0.69
N LEU A 24 2.73 4.00 1.05
CA LEU A 24 4.05 3.39 1.21
C LEU A 24 4.03 2.36 2.35
N ASP A 25 3.45 2.68 3.51
CA ASP A 25 3.34 1.75 4.65
C ASP A 25 2.62 0.46 4.24
N ILE A 26 1.48 0.56 3.54
CA ILE A 26 0.74 -0.60 3.01
C ILE A 26 1.64 -1.43 2.07
N ASN A 27 2.37 -0.76 1.18
CA ASN A 27 3.22 -1.45 0.19
C ASN A 27 4.45 -2.09 0.83
N TYR A 28 5.11 -1.46 1.80
CA TYR A 28 6.23 -2.06 2.53
C TYR A 28 5.77 -3.24 3.40
N GLU A 29 4.61 -3.13 4.05
CA GLU A 29 4.07 -4.21 4.89
C GLU A 29 3.66 -5.44 4.07
N ARG A 30 2.95 -5.27 2.95
CA ARG A 30 2.56 -6.44 2.13
C ARG A 30 3.76 -7.19 1.54
N LEU A 31 4.85 -6.47 1.28
CA LEU A 31 6.12 -7.00 0.75
C LEU A 31 7.00 -7.62 1.84
N GLY A 32 6.63 -7.49 3.11
CA GLY A 32 7.33 -8.10 4.23
C GLY A 32 8.54 -7.31 4.74
N PHE A 33 8.69 -6.04 4.35
CA PHE A 33 9.77 -5.19 4.84
C PHE A 33 9.51 -4.64 6.25
N MET A 34 8.25 -4.61 6.68
CA MET A 34 7.83 -4.15 8.01
C MET A 34 6.47 -4.74 8.43
N ASP A 35 6.09 -4.57 9.69
CA ASP A 35 4.72 -4.80 10.20
C ASP A 35 4.25 -3.53 10.92
N ALA A 36 3.37 -2.76 10.27
CA ALA A 36 2.74 -1.55 10.84
C ALA A 36 1.23 -1.73 11.10
N GLY A 37 0.69 -2.93 10.87
CA GLY A 37 -0.74 -3.22 10.98
C GLY A 37 -1.62 -2.59 9.88
N CYS A 38 -1.05 -1.99 8.84
CA CYS A 38 -1.77 -1.40 7.73
C CYS A 38 -2.54 -2.45 6.91
N ILE A 39 -1.98 -3.65 6.72
CA ILE A 39 -2.67 -4.73 6.00
C ILE A 39 -3.84 -5.29 6.83
N ARG A 40 -3.67 -5.39 8.15
CA ARG A 40 -4.77 -5.75 9.06
C ARG A 40 -5.90 -4.71 9.01
N GLU A 41 -5.56 -3.42 8.97
CA GLU A 41 -6.55 -2.36 8.83
C GLU A 41 -7.33 -2.50 7.51
N VAL A 42 -6.62 -2.62 6.38
CA VAL A 42 -7.24 -2.80 5.06
C VAL A 42 -8.14 -4.04 5.03
N ALA A 43 -7.64 -5.18 5.49
CA ALA A 43 -8.40 -6.42 5.55
C ALA A 43 -9.68 -6.28 6.37
N ARG A 44 -9.62 -5.61 7.52
CA ARG A 44 -10.79 -5.33 8.37
C ARG A 44 -11.80 -4.41 7.69
N LEU A 45 -11.35 -3.41 6.94
CA LEU A 45 -12.21 -2.43 6.27
C LEU A 45 -12.89 -2.99 5.02
N THR A 46 -12.19 -3.84 4.26
CA THR A 46 -12.65 -4.30 2.96
C THR A 46 -13.10 -5.76 2.94
N GLY A 47 -12.83 -6.52 4.00
CA GLY A 47 -13.05 -7.97 4.05
C GLY A 47 -12.13 -8.76 3.13
N LYS A 48 -11.04 -8.15 2.64
CA LYS A 48 -10.11 -8.77 1.68
C LYS A 48 -8.98 -9.51 2.39
N THR A 49 -8.48 -10.57 1.77
CA THR A 49 -7.28 -11.28 2.22
C THR A 49 -6.01 -10.52 1.85
N LYS A 50 -4.87 -10.93 2.44
CA LYS A 50 -3.56 -10.35 2.10
C LYS A 50 -3.23 -10.53 0.62
N GLU A 51 -3.61 -11.66 0.03
CA GLU A 51 -3.38 -11.99 -1.37
C GLU A 51 -4.18 -11.06 -2.30
N GLU A 52 -5.47 -10.86 -2.03
CA GLU A 52 -6.30 -9.92 -2.80
C GLU A 52 -5.81 -8.48 -2.66
N ILE A 53 -5.29 -8.13 -1.47
CA ILE A 53 -4.69 -6.83 -1.22
C ILE A 53 -3.42 -6.66 -2.06
N ASP A 54 -2.58 -7.70 -2.09
CA ASP A 54 -1.33 -7.73 -2.84
C ASP A 54 -1.55 -7.58 -4.35
N GLU A 55 -2.48 -8.34 -4.92
CA GLU A 55 -2.85 -8.25 -6.34
C GLU A 55 -3.37 -6.86 -6.71
N THR A 56 -4.26 -6.30 -5.90
CA THR A 56 -4.80 -4.95 -6.13
C THR A 56 -3.69 -3.89 -6.06
N CYS A 57 -2.76 -4.00 -5.10
CA CYS A 57 -1.64 -3.07 -4.98
C CYS A 57 -0.62 -3.21 -6.12
N LYS A 58 -0.37 -4.42 -6.61
CA LYS A 58 0.50 -4.67 -7.77
C LYS A 58 -0.06 -4.06 -9.06
N ALA A 59 -1.37 -4.06 -9.22
CA ALA A 59 -2.06 -3.44 -10.35
C ALA A 59 -2.30 -1.93 -10.18
N CYS A 60 -1.92 -1.34 -9.04
CA CYS A 60 -2.19 0.07 -8.76
C CYS A 60 -1.32 0.98 -9.64
N PRO A 61 -1.88 2.01 -10.30
CA PRO A 61 -1.09 2.97 -11.08
C PRO A 61 -0.11 3.78 -10.21
N ASN A 62 -0.41 3.88 -8.90
CA ASN A 62 0.45 4.52 -7.91
C ASN A 62 1.41 3.53 -7.23
N PHE A 63 1.71 2.40 -7.87
CA PHE A 63 2.63 1.42 -7.31
C PHE A 63 4.04 2.02 -7.20
N PRO A 64 4.58 2.20 -5.97
CA PRO A 64 5.72 3.09 -5.75
C PRO A 64 7.08 2.50 -6.21
N PHE A 65 7.11 1.27 -6.72
CA PHE A 65 8.34 0.53 -6.97
C PHE A 65 8.60 0.19 -8.45
N GLY A 66 7.81 0.73 -9.40
CA GLY A 66 7.93 0.46 -10.84
C GLY A 66 7.73 -1.03 -11.19
N GLU A 67 8.03 -1.45 -12.43
CA GLU A 67 7.93 -2.86 -12.86
C GLU A 67 9.01 -3.79 -12.26
N GLY A 68 9.75 -3.35 -11.23
CA GLY A 68 11.05 -3.90 -10.85
C GLY A 68 11.15 -4.62 -9.50
N LEU A 69 10.06 -4.94 -8.81
CA LEU A 69 10.19 -5.76 -7.59
C LEU A 69 10.31 -7.25 -7.95
N PRO A 70 11.40 -7.94 -7.56
CA PRO A 70 11.57 -9.35 -7.85
C PRO A 70 10.46 -10.15 -7.19
N GLN A 71 9.80 -10.99 -8.00
CA GLN A 71 8.93 -12.03 -7.48
C GLN A 71 9.78 -12.97 -6.61
N GLY A 72 9.54 -12.92 -5.30
CA GLY A 72 10.17 -13.83 -4.35
C GLY A 72 11.29 -13.18 -3.54
N HIS A 73 10.93 -12.58 -2.42
CA HIS A 73 11.78 -12.67 -1.23
C HIS A 73 11.29 -13.88 -0.42
N PRO A 74 12.12 -14.92 -0.23
CA PRO A 74 11.80 -15.97 0.73
C PRO A 74 11.79 -15.37 2.14
N ARG A 75 10.85 -15.86 2.96
CA ARG A 75 10.67 -15.53 4.37
C ARG A 75 11.91 -15.83 5.20
#